data_AF-A0ABC9TYP9-F1
#
_entry.id   AF-A0ABC9TYP9-F1
#
_cell.length_a   1.000
_cell.length_b   1.000
_cell.length_c   1.000
_cell.angle_alpha   90.00
_cell.angle_beta   90.00
_cell.angle_gamma   90.00
#
_symmetry.space_group_name_H-M   'P 1'
#
loop_
_entity.id
_entity.type
_entity.pdbx_description
1 polymer ?
#
loop_
_entity_poly.entity_id
_entity_poly.type
_entity_poly.pdbx_seq_one_letter_code
_entity_poly.pdbx_strand_id
1 'polypeptide(L)'
;MHDSYYSDNDIDRILYQYYKANGGCLMGNPYEGQYPHCQLLLDMDTAPLSVAPVITSSSRYGYGLTCAAYTQAELTYPYHLDLRPSTVLRKGADMITKQGIKVRYRDLDSQYLIKSGNPAFTQLILPGSNLADLLLQTRAFRVRIEPVAEEKHLHTVQVLREKSLGSEIQGKTISLEELPLMIDLCRAAAYAVKSYAMPEQNQGTD
;
A
#
# COMPACT_ATOMS: atom_id res chain seq x y z
N MET A 1 4.54 -38.29 8.96
CA MET A 1 3.72 -37.13 9.38
C MET A 1 4.48 -35.90 8.90
N HIS A 2 4.24 -35.48 7.65
CA HIS A 2 4.94 -34.40 6.97
C HIS A 2 3.92 -33.38 6.48
N ASP A 3 4.34 -32.10 6.50
CA ASP A 3 3.81 -30.99 5.70
C ASP A 3 2.45 -30.38 6.05
N SER A 4 2.31 -29.83 7.26
CA SER A 4 1.32 -28.78 7.52
C SER A 4 1.87 -27.52 8.20
N TYR A 5 3.20 -27.42 8.39
CA TYR A 5 3.83 -26.30 9.11
C TYR A 5 4.48 -25.26 8.18
N TYR A 6 4.66 -25.57 6.90
CA TYR A 6 5.14 -24.60 5.89
C TYR A 6 4.04 -23.72 5.30
N SER A 7 2.76 -23.95 5.64
CA SER A 7 1.63 -23.18 5.10
C SER A 7 1.54 -21.75 5.62
N ASP A 8 2.26 -21.42 6.69
CA ASP A 8 2.07 -20.16 7.41
C ASP A 8 3.10 -19.07 7.03
N ASN A 9 4.16 -19.41 6.27
CA ASN A 9 5.22 -18.49 5.83
C ASN A 9 5.21 -18.19 4.32
N ASP A 10 4.03 -18.18 3.70
CA ASP A 10 3.90 -17.96 2.25
C ASP A 10 4.47 -16.61 1.79
N ILE A 11 4.35 -15.54 2.59
CA ILE A 11 4.95 -14.23 2.26
C ILE A 11 6.47 -14.33 2.26
N ASP A 12 7.07 -14.94 3.29
CA ASP A 12 8.52 -15.03 3.43
C ASP A 12 9.14 -15.80 2.26
N ARG A 13 8.48 -16.89 1.83
CA ARG A 13 8.88 -17.64 0.64
C ARG A 13 8.80 -16.79 -0.63
N ILE A 14 7.74 -16.01 -0.79
CA ILE A 14 7.57 -15.11 -1.95
C ILE A 14 8.63 -14.01 -1.97
N LEU A 15 8.93 -13.39 -0.82
CA LEU A 15 10.00 -12.39 -0.69
C LEU A 15 11.37 -13.00 -1.02
N TYR A 16 11.66 -14.20 -0.51
CA TYR A 16 12.90 -14.91 -0.82
C TYR A 16 13.02 -15.23 -2.32
N GLN A 17 11.96 -15.75 -2.94
CA GLN A 17 11.95 -16.05 -4.37
C GLN A 17 12.15 -14.80 -5.22
N TYR A 18 11.49 -13.69 -4.88
CA TYR A 18 11.70 -12.42 -5.55
C TYR A 18 13.13 -11.93 -5.40
N TYR A 19 13.70 -11.96 -4.19
CA TYR A 19 15.10 -11.60 -3.92
C TYR A 19 16.06 -12.43 -4.78
N LYS A 20 15.86 -13.75 -4.86
CA LYS A 20 16.72 -14.64 -5.67
C LYS A 20 16.68 -14.31 -7.16
N ALA A 21 15.55 -13.81 -7.67
CA ALA A 21 15.37 -13.48 -9.08
C ALA A 21 15.77 -12.04 -9.43
N ASN A 22 15.57 -11.07 -8.53
CA ASN A 22 15.65 -9.64 -8.83
C ASN A 22 16.69 -8.87 -8.00
N GLY A 23 17.31 -9.52 -7.00
CA GLY A 23 18.27 -8.88 -6.10
C GLY A 23 17.61 -8.10 -4.94
N GLY A 24 18.36 -7.18 -4.35
CA GLY A 24 18.01 -6.48 -3.11
C GLY A 24 18.74 -7.05 -1.88
N CYS A 25 18.34 -6.60 -0.69
CA CYS A 25 18.85 -7.10 0.58
C CYS A 25 17.70 -7.78 1.34
N LEU A 26 17.80 -9.10 1.52
CA LEU A 26 16.84 -9.86 2.31
C LEU A 26 17.39 -10.04 3.74
N MET A 27 16.58 -9.66 4.73
CA MET A 27 16.83 -9.89 6.15
C MET A 27 15.82 -10.90 6.68
N GLY A 28 16.26 -11.79 7.58
CA GLY A 28 15.41 -12.86 8.13
C GLY A 28 15.64 -14.22 7.46
N ASN A 29 14.91 -15.23 7.92
CA ASN A 29 15.07 -16.60 7.45
C ASN A 29 13.72 -17.18 6.99
N PRO A 30 13.54 -17.48 5.69
CA PRO A 30 12.26 -17.97 5.17
C PRO A 30 11.93 -19.41 5.60
N TYR A 31 12.88 -20.11 6.24
CA TYR A 31 12.74 -21.51 6.65
C TYR A 31 12.69 -21.73 8.17
N GLU A 32 12.95 -20.70 8.98
CA GLU A 32 12.80 -20.77 10.44
C GLU A 32 11.42 -20.25 10.85
N GLY A 33 10.49 -21.17 11.08
CA GLY A 33 9.07 -20.90 11.37
C GLY A 33 8.76 -20.23 12.71
N GLN A 34 9.72 -19.57 13.36
CA GLN A 34 9.55 -19.00 14.70
C GLN A 34 10.26 -17.66 14.90
N TYR A 35 10.23 -16.76 13.90
CA TYR A 35 10.86 -15.43 13.93
C TYR A 35 12.35 -15.38 13.58
N PRO A 36 12.82 -14.27 12.98
CA PRO A 36 12.04 -13.14 12.45
C PRO A 36 11.55 -13.38 11.01
N HIS A 37 10.33 -12.89 10.70
CA HIS A 37 9.81 -12.82 9.33
C HIS A 37 10.79 -12.11 8.40
N CYS A 38 10.72 -12.45 7.11
CA CYS A 38 11.60 -11.85 6.11
C CYS A 38 11.21 -10.40 5.83
N GLN A 39 12.22 -9.55 5.67
CA GLN A 39 12.10 -8.19 5.17
C GLN A 39 13.00 -8.05 3.94
N LEU A 40 12.41 -7.60 2.85
CA LEU A 40 13.14 -7.30 1.62
C LEU A 40 13.35 -5.80 1.50
N LEU A 41 14.59 -5.37 1.45
CA LEU A 41 15.00 -4.00 1.18
C LEU A 41 15.45 -3.87 -0.28
N LEU A 42 14.88 -2.89 -0.98
CA LEU A 42 15.18 -2.55 -2.36
C LEU A 42 15.69 -1.12 -2.42
N ASP A 43 16.84 -0.92 -3.07
CA ASP A 43 17.35 0.41 -3.31
C ASP A 43 16.49 1.15 -4.35
N MET A 44 16.43 2.46 -4.18
CA MET A 44 15.65 3.39 -4.99
C MET A 44 16.42 4.70 -5.12
N ASP A 45 16.21 5.40 -6.22
CA ASP A 45 16.83 6.72 -6.46
C ASP A 45 16.44 7.79 -5.43
N THR A 46 15.33 7.59 -4.70
CA THR A 46 14.78 8.61 -3.80
C THR A 46 14.78 8.21 -2.31
N ALA A 47 14.35 7.00 -1.98
CA ALA A 47 14.35 6.47 -0.61
C ALA A 47 14.20 4.94 -0.65
N PRO A 48 14.93 4.17 0.18
CA PRO A 48 14.82 2.71 0.21
C PRO A 48 13.36 2.25 0.33
N LEU A 49 13.04 1.15 -0.37
CA LEU A 49 11.73 0.52 -0.31
C LEU A 49 11.85 -0.78 0.48
N SER A 50 11.05 -0.91 1.52
CA SER A 50 10.97 -2.10 2.36
C SER A 50 9.69 -2.87 2.07
N VAL A 51 9.77 -4.18 1.89
CA VAL A 51 8.62 -5.08 1.79
C VAL A 51 8.69 -6.11 2.91
N ALA A 52 7.61 -6.24 3.69
CA ALA A 52 7.57 -7.16 4.81
C ALA A 52 6.14 -7.65 5.11
N PRO A 53 5.99 -8.80 5.80
CA PRO A 53 4.74 -9.15 6.46
C PRO A 53 4.40 -8.14 7.55
N VAL A 54 3.14 -7.73 7.62
CA VAL A 54 2.62 -6.86 8.68
C VAL A 54 1.30 -7.37 9.25
N ILE A 55 1.17 -7.19 10.56
CA ILE A 55 -0.01 -7.60 11.32
C ILE A 55 -1.12 -6.57 11.08
N THR A 56 -2.25 -7.02 10.54
CA THR A 56 -3.44 -6.18 10.26
C THR A 56 -4.54 -6.37 11.28
N SER A 57 -4.53 -7.47 12.02
CA SER A 57 -5.52 -7.78 13.03
C SER A 57 -4.92 -8.71 14.08
N SER A 58 -5.40 -8.59 15.31
CA SER A 58 -5.07 -9.49 16.40
C SER A 58 -6.36 -9.94 17.06
N SER A 59 -6.49 -11.23 17.32
CA SER A 59 -7.65 -11.84 17.93
C SER A 59 -7.22 -12.98 18.86
N ARG A 60 -8.18 -13.52 19.63
CA ARG A 60 -7.95 -14.72 20.44
C ARG A 60 -7.61 -15.96 19.60
N TYR A 61 -7.88 -15.93 18.30
CA TYR A 61 -7.61 -17.02 17.36
C TYR A 61 -6.31 -16.81 16.56
N GLY A 62 -5.48 -15.84 16.95
CA GLY A 62 -4.24 -15.49 16.28
C GLY A 62 -4.29 -14.12 15.61
N TYR A 63 -3.25 -13.84 14.84
CA TYR A 63 -3.06 -12.57 14.15
C TYR A 63 -3.28 -12.74 12.64
N GLY A 64 -3.89 -11.74 12.02
CA GLY A 64 -3.96 -11.67 10.56
C GLY A 64 -2.71 -10.98 10.02
N LEU A 65 -1.94 -11.68 9.20
CA LEU A 65 -0.83 -11.08 8.44
C LEU A 65 -1.29 -10.61 7.06
N THR A 66 -0.61 -9.61 6.50
CA THR A 66 -0.64 -9.24 5.08
C THR A 66 0.76 -8.85 4.63
N CYS A 67 1.00 -8.74 3.34
CA CYS A 67 2.22 -8.14 2.81
C CYS A 67 2.03 -6.63 2.63
N ALA A 68 3.05 -5.85 2.97
CA ALA A 68 3.06 -4.42 2.71
C ALA A 68 4.42 -3.94 2.23
N ALA A 69 4.39 -2.97 1.31
CA ALA A 69 5.54 -2.22 0.84
C ALA A 69 5.52 -0.81 1.45
N TYR A 70 6.70 -0.32 1.83
CA TYR A 70 6.93 0.92 2.54
C TYR A 70 8.06 1.70 1.90
N THR A 71 7.86 3.00 1.73
CA THR A 71 8.94 3.94 1.46
C THR A 71 8.59 5.29 2.07
N GLN A 72 9.44 6.30 1.84
CA GLN A 72 9.28 7.63 2.39
C GLN A 72 9.26 8.70 1.29
N ALA A 73 8.47 9.74 1.54
CA ALA A 73 8.44 10.93 0.70
C ALA A 73 8.49 12.19 1.55
N GLU A 74 9.30 13.16 1.13
CA GLU A 74 9.33 14.49 1.73
C GLU A 74 8.43 15.42 0.91
N LEU A 75 7.51 16.11 1.58
CA LEU A 75 6.50 17.01 1.02
C LEU A 75 6.50 18.33 1.77
N THR A 76 6.14 19.41 1.08
CA THR A 76 6.14 20.76 1.66
C THR A 76 5.14 20.92 2.81
N TYR A 77 4.00 20.24 2.77
CA TYR A 77 2.98 20.30 3.82
C TYR A 77 2.52 18.88 4.22
N PRO A 78 1.99 18.70 5.45
CA PRO A 78 1.33 17.47 5.84
C PRO A 78 0.23 17.09 4.84
N TYR A 79 0.27 15.85 4.36
CA TYR A 79 -0.64 15.32 3.36
C TYR A 79 -1.10 13.93 3.73
N HIS A 80 -2.41 13.75 3.74
CA HIS A 80 -3.05 12.47 3.93
C HIS A 80 -3.72 12.02 2.63
N LEU A 81 -3.46 10.77 2.24
CA LEU A 81 -4.12 10.09 1.14
C LEU A 81 -4.40 8.64 1.53
N ASP A 82 -5.63 8.18 1.30
CA ASP A 82 -6.01 6.77 1.42
C ASP A 82 -6.81 6.37 0.17
N LEU A 83 -6.19 5.55 -0.67
CA LEU A 83 -6.79 4.93 -1.84
C LEU A 83 -7.15 3.50 -1.51
N ARG A 84 -8.44 3.22 -1.39
CA ARG A 84 -8.92 1.89 -0.99
C ARG A 84 -9.81 1.28 -2.08
N PRO A 85 -9.56 0.03 -2.51
CA PRO A 85 -10.46 -0.64 -3.45
C PRO A 85 -11.88 -0.72 -2.90
N SER A 86 -12.87 -0.33 -3.71
CA SER A 86 -14.29 -0.44 -3.40
C SER A 86 -14.80 -1.84 -3.74
N THR A 87 -15.13 -2.64 -2.72
CA THR A 87 -15.82 -3.93 -2.90
C THR A 87 -17.33 -3.72 -3.02
N VAL A 88 -18.06 -4.67 -3.63
CA VAL A 88 -19.52 -4.56 -3.86
C VAL A 88 -20.29 -4.29 -2.56
N LEU A 89 -19.91 -4.94 -1.46
CA LEU A 89 -20.49 -4.69 -0.13
C LEU A 89 -20.19 -3.28 0.39
N ARG A 90 -18.98 -2.76 0.12
CA ARG A 90 -18.58 -1.41 0.54
C ARG A 90 -19.19 -0.32 -0.31
N LYS A 91 -19.49 -0.56 -1.61
CA LYS A 91 -20.19 0.42 -2.44
C LYS A 91 -21.52 0.87 -1.83
N GLY A 92 -22.27 -0.05 -1.22
CA GLY A 92 -23.50 0.27 -0.49
C GLY A 92 -23.25 1.16 0.75
N ALA A 93 -22.20 0.88 1.53
CA ALA A 93 -21.83 1.67 2.72
C ALA A 93 -21.20 3.03 2.37
N ASP A 94 -20.39 3.09 1.31
CA ASP A 94 -19.73 4.30 0.83
C ASP A 94 -20.74 5.28 0.23
N MET A 95 -21.79 4.77 -0.45
CA MET A 95 -22.92 5.58 -0.93
C MET A 95 -23.67 6.28 0.20
N ILE A 96 -23.72 5.67 1.40
CA ILE A 96 -24.40 6.23 2.57
C ILE A 96 -23.51 7.28 3.26
N THR A 97 -22.18 7.09 3.27
CA THR A 97 -21.26 7.90 4.06
C THR A 97 -20.69 9.12 3.33
N LYS A 98 -20.75 9.21 1.99
CA LYS A 98 -20.27 10.36 1.17
C LYS A 98 -18.83 10.83 1.50
N GLN A 99 -17.95 9.97 2.00
CA GLN A 99 -16.64 10.40 2.53
C GLN A 99 -15.52 10.51 1.48
N GLY A 100 -15.76 10.16 0.21
CA GLY A 100 -14.73 10.14 -0.82
C GLY A 100 -14.73 11.38 -1.71
N ILE A 101 -13.54 11.81 -2.16
CA ILE A 101 -13.40 12.82 -3.21
C ILE A 101 -13.44 12.18 -4.60
N LYS A 102 -13.72 12.99 -5.63
CA LYS A 102 -13.61 12.60 -7.03
C LYS A 102 -12.41 13.27 -7.67
N VAL A 103 -11.62 12.50 -8.41
CA VAL A 103 -10.40 13.00 -9.06
C VAL A 103 -10.54 13.15 -10.57
N ARG A 104 -11.75 12.99 -11.10
CA ARG A 104 -12.08 13.12 -12.54
C ARG A 104 -11.35 12.09 -13.41
N TYR A 105 -10.97 10.97 -12.80
CA TYR A 105 -10.50 9.78 -13.50
C TYR A 105 -11.59 8.71 -13.35
N ARG A 106 -12.46 8.59 -14.35
CA ARG A 106 -13.72 7.84 -14.27
C ARG A 106 -13.55 6.42 -13.73
N ASP A 107 -12.57 5.67 -14.25
CA ASP A 107 -12.37 4.28 -13.87
C ASP A 107 -11.90 4.18 -12.41
N LEU A 108 -10.94 5.01 -12.01
CA LEU A 108 -10.44 5.07 -10.64
C LEU A 108 -11.56 5.47 -9.67
N ASP A 109 -12.31 6.53 -9.98
CA ASP A 109 -13.43 7.04 -9.18
C ASP A 109 -14.57 6.02 -9.00
N SER A 110 -14.66 5.00 -9.86
CA SER A 110 -15.68 3.95 -9.82
C SER A 110 -15.22 2.68 -9.07
N GLN A 111 -13.91 2.52 -8.90
CA GLN A 111 -13.27 1.32 -8.37
C GLN A 111 -12.60 1.55 -7.02
N TYR A 112 -12.29 2.80 -6.67
CA TYR A 112 -11.61 3.18 -5.46
C TYR A 112 -12.39 4.22 -4.66
N LEU A 113 -12.35 4.07 -3.34
CA LEU A 113 -12.66 5.12 -2.39
C LEU A 113 -11.39 5.93 -2.15
N ILE A 114 -11.46 7.23 -2.46
CA ILE A 114 -10.34 8.15 -2.35
C ILE A 114 -10.63 9.11 -1.20
N LYS A 115 -9.86 9.02 -0.11
CA LYS A 115 -9.89 10.01 0.98
C LYS A 115 -8.61 10.81 0.94
N SER A 116 -8.72 12.13 1.03
CA SER A 116 -7.54 12.99 1.07
C SER A 116 -7.73 14.22 1.95
N GLY A 117 -6.66 14.63 2.62
CA GLY A 117 -6.56 15.91 3.32
C GLY A 117 -6.33 17.12 2.38
N ASN A 118 -5.96 16.90 1.11
CA ASN A 118 -5.86 17.96 0.10
C ASN A 118 -6.42 17.46 -1.25
N PRO A 119 -7.71 17.70 -1.52
CA PRO A 119 -8.35 17.23 -2.75
C PRO A 119 -7.76 17.84 -4.03
N ALA A 120 -7.37 19.11 -4.00
CA ALA A 120 -6.77 19.79 -5.15
C ALA A 120 -5.43 19.16 -5.53
N PHE A 121 -4.57 18.89 -4.55
CA PHE A 121 -3.32 18.18 -4.80
C PHE A 121 -3.55 16.76 -5.32
N THR A 122 -4.52 16.05 -4.75
CA THR A 122 -4.86 14.68 -5.18
C THR A 122 -5.36 14.63 -6.63
N GLN A 123 -6.13 15.64 -7.03
CA GLN A 123 -6.61 15.82 -8.41
C GLN A 123 -5.49 16.11 -9.41
N LEU A 124 -4.33 16.58 -8.95
CA LEU A 124 -3.15 16.75 -9.79
C LEU A 124 -2.36 15.43 -9.90
N ILE A 125 -2.05 14.80 -8.76
CA ILE A 125 -1.12 13.65 -8.73
C ILE A 125 -1.72 12.38 -9.33
N LEU A 126 -3.01 12.08 -9.13
CA LEU A 126 -3.57 10.79 -9.56
C LEU A 126 -3.73 10.72 -11.08
N PRO A 127 -4.33 11.72 -11.75
CA PRO A 127 -4.43 11.71 -13.21
C PRO A 127 -3.10 12.04 -13.90
N GLY A 128 -2.21 12.76 -13.22
CA GLY A 128 -0.92 13.18 -13.79
C GLY A 128 0.18 12.11 -13.76
N SER A 129 0.05 11.11 -12.88
CA SER A 129 1.05 10.04 -12.73
C SER A 129 0.55 8.69 -13.23
N ASN A 130 1.48 7.74 -13.39
CA ASN A 130 1.16 6.34 -13.71
C ASN A 130 0.53 5.57 -12.54
N LEU A 131 0.37 6.19 -11.36
CA LEU A 131 -0.19 5.53 -10.18
C LEU A 131 -1.63 5.05 -10.41
N ALA A 132 -2.46 5.88 -11.05
CA ALA A 132 -3.85 5.51 -11.35
C ALA A 132 -3.91 4.29 -12.28
N ASP A 133 -3.09 4.27 -13.32
CA ASP A 133 -3.05 3.16 -14.28
C ASP A 133 -2.59 1.86 -13.62
N LEU A 134 -1.56 1.92 -12.77
CA LEU A 134 -1.08 0.76 -12.00
C LEU A 134 -2.15 0.23 -11.04
N LEU A 135 -2.90 1.11 -10.38
CA LEU A 135 -4.00 0.72 -9.49
C LEU A 135 -5.15 0.04 -10.25
N LEU A 136 -5.37 0.42 -11.51
CA LEU A 136 -6.42 -0.17 -12.34
C LEU A 136 -6.03 -1.55 -12.91
N GLN A 137 -4.74 -1.90 -12.93
CA GLN A 137 -4.29 -3.26 -13.29
C GLN A 137 -4.79 -4.30 -12.28
N THR A 138 -4.95 -3.92 -11.01
CA THR A 138 -5.43 -4.83 -9.97
C THR A 138 -6.18 -4.10 -8.85
N ARG A 139 -7.37 -4.59 -8.49
CA ARG A 139 -8.16 -4.03 -7.37
C ARG A 139 -7.73 -4.59 -6.02
N ALA A 140 -6.46 -4.95 -5.92
CA ALA A 140 -5.89 -5.72 -4.83
C ALA A 140 -5.31 -4.87 -3.70
N PHE A 141 -4.89 -3.65 -4.03
CA PHE A 141 -4.00 -2.88 -3.17
C PHE A 141 -4.65 -1.62 -2.66
N ARG A 142 -4.40 -1.36 -1.37
CA ARG A 142 -4.69 -0.08 -0.71
C ARG A 142 -3.40 0.72 -0.65
N VAL A 143 -3.44 1.99 -1.02
CA VAL A 143 -2.31 2.91 -0.93
C VAL A 143 -2.60 3.95 0.14
N ARG A 144 -1.66 4.19 1.04
CA ARG A 144 -1.74 5.22 2.08
C ARG A 144 -0.51 6.11 2.04
N ILE A 145 -0.73 7.41 2.21
CA ILE A 145 0.31 8.40 2.40
C ILE A 145 -0.05 9.19 3.63
N GLU A 146 0.81 9.17 4.65
CA GLU A 146 0.54 9.78 5.95
C GLU A 146 1.82 10.42 6.51
N PRO A 147 1.73 11.59 7.16
CA PRO A 147 2.86 12.22 7.83
C PRO A 147 3.38 11.33 8.96
N VAL A 148 4.71 11.26 9.12
CA VAL A 148 5.35 10.44 10.15
C VAL A 148 5.18 11.06 11.55
N ALA A 149 5.02 12.38 11.63
CA ALA A 149 4.68 13.11 12.85
C ALA A 149 3.98 14.44 12.52
N GLU A 150 3.36 15.07 13.52
CA GLU A 150 2.52 16.27 13.38
C GLU A 150 3.23 17.48 12.72
N GLU A 151 4.55 17.58 12.82
CA GLU A 151 5.34 18.71 12.26
C GLU A 151 6.14 18.37 11.00
N LYS A 152 5.91 17.24 10.33
CA LYS A 152 6.92 16.70 9.41
C LYS A 152 6.53 16.73 7.95
N HIS A 153 7.43 17.35 7.17
CA HIS A 153 7.58 17.18 5.73
C HIS A 153 7.74 15.70 5.34
N LEU A 154 8.20 14.83 6.23
CA LEU A 154 8.37 13.41 5.98
C LEU A 154 7.05 12.62 6.09
N HIS A 155 6.74 11.87 5.05
CA HIS A 155 5.56 11.03 4.90
C HIS A 155 5.95 9.58 4.68
N THR A 156 5.21 8.66 5.30
CA THR A 156 5.25 7.24 4.96
C THR A 156 4.35 7.01 3.75
N VAL A 157 4.89 6.35 2.73
CA VAL A 157 4.12 5.81 1.61
C VAL A 157 4.00 4.31 1.83
N GLN A 158 2.78 3.83 1.96
CA GLN A 158 2.49 2.44 2.26
C GLN A 158 1.55 1.85 1.20
N VAL A 159 1.87 0.67 0.71
CA VAL A 159 0.98 -0.15 -0.12
C VAL A 159 0.71 -1.44 0.62
N LEU A 160 -0.56 -1.74 0.90
CA LEU A 160 -0.98 -2.97 1.54
C LEU A 160 -1.82 -3.80 0.59
N ARG A 161 -1.70 -5.12 0.66
CA ARG A 161 -2.73 -5.99 0.08
C ARG A 161 -4.02 -5.88 0.89
N GLU A 162 -5.07 -5.40 0.25
CA GLU A 162 -6.40 -5.34 0.84
C GLU A 162 -6.98 -6.76 0.89
N LYS A 163 -7.40 -7.20 2.08
CA LYS A 163 -8.04 -8.50 2.27
C LYS A 163 -9.46 -8.44 1.72
N SER A 164 -9.77 -9.35 0.80
CA SER A 164 -11.15 -9.64 0.40
C SER A 164 -11.77 -10.70 1.32
N LEU A 165 -13.10 -10.70 1.48
CA LEU A 165 -13.83 -11.63 2.35
C LEU A 165 -13.60 -13.14 2.04
N GLY A 166 -13.00 -13.48 0.89
CA GLY A 166 -12.63 -14.88 0.54
C GLY A 166 -11.17 -15.24 0.81
N SER A 167 -10.25 -14.26 0.79
CA SER A 167 -8.82 -14.47 1.08
C SER A 167 -8.53 -14.73 2.56
N GLU A 168 -9.43 -14.31 3.45
CA GLU A 168 -9.34 -14.59 4.89
C GLU A 168 -9.44 -16.09 5.23
N ILE A 169 -10.07 -16.87 4.34
CA ILE A 169 -10.29 -18.32 4.54
C ILE A 169 -9.12 -19.15 3.99
N GLN A 170 -8.30 -18.59 3.07
CA GLN A 170 -7.28 -19.35 2.33
C GLN A 170 -5.82 -19.00 2.68
N GLY A 171 -5.56 -18.13 3.66
CA GLY A 171 -4.20 -17.82 4.13
C GLY A 171 -3.29 -17.10 3.13
N LYS A 172 -3.71 -16.93 1.87
CA LYS A 172 -2.92 -16.23 0.83
C LYS A 172 -2.99 -14.72 1.02
N THR A 173 -1.83 -14.13 1.25
CA THR A 173 -1.63 -12.72 1.61
C THR A 173 -1.01 -11.89 0.49
N ILE A 174 -0.22 -12.49 -0.40
CA ILE A 174 0.27 -11.93 -1.67
C ILE A 174 0.71 -13.09 -2.58
N SER A 175 0.78 -12.90 -3.91
CA SER A 175 1.39 -13.86 -4.85
C SER A 175 2.72 -13.34 -5.45
N LEU A 176 3.47 -14.23 -6.09
CA LEU A 176 4.68 -13.84 -6.85
C LEU A 176 4.39 -12.85 -7.98
N GLU A 177 3.20 -12.93 -8.58
CA GLU A 177 2.77 -12.04 -9.66
C GLU A 177 2.32 -10.68 -9.12
N GLU A 178 1.75 -10.66 -7.91
CA GLU A 178 1.27 -9.45 -7.24
C GLU A 178 2.40 -8.63 -6.61
N LEU A 179 3.49 -9.28 -6.16
CA LEU A 179 4.59 -8.60 -5.47
C LEU A 179 5.31 -7.52 -6.32
N PRO A 180 5.71 -7.77 -7.58
CA PRO A 180 6.29 -6.73 -8.43
C PRO A 180 5.38 -5.50 -8.56
N LEU A 181 4.08 -5.73 -8.76
CA LEU A 181 3.10 -4.66 -8.88
C LEU A 181 2.91 -3.88 -7.58
N MET A 182 2.96 -4.55 -6.42
CA MET A 182 2.97 -3.87 -5.11
C MET A 182 4.19 -2.93 -4.97
N ILE A 183 5.37 -3.41 -5.37
CA ILE A 183 6.61 -2.63 -5.36
C ILE A 183 6.45 -1.41 -6.27
N ASP A 184 6.03 -1.62 -7.52
CA ASP A 184 5.88 -0.54 -8.50
C ASP A 184 4.81 0.48 -8.10
N LEU A 185 3.71 0.05 -7.47
CA LEU A 185 2.72 0.95 -6.88
C LEU A 185 3.31 1.81 -5.77
N CYS A 186 4.12 1.24 -4.90
CA CYS A 186 4.75 1.97 -3.80
C CYS A 186 5.73 3.02 -4.34
N ARG A 187 6.51 2.66 -5.37
CA ARG A 187 7.39 3.56 -6.10
C ARG A 187 6.61 4.68 -6.79
N ALA A 188 5.59 4.34 -7.56
CA ALA A 188 4.75 5.28 -8.28
C ALA A 188 4.05 6.25 -7.34
N ALA A 189 3.58 5.78 -6.18
CA ALA A 189 2.96 6.63 -5.17
C ALA A 189 3.95 7.64 -4.59
N ALA A 190 5.16 7.22 -4.23
CA ALA A 190 6.20 8.11 -3.72
C ALA A 190 6.67 9.12 -4.77
N TYR A 191 6.81 8.69 -6.02
CA TYR A 191 7.15 9.57 -7.13
C TYR A 191 6.04 10.60 -7.39
N ALA A 192 4.79 10.14 -7.49
CA ALA A 192 3.64 11.00 -7.77
C ALA A 192 3.50 12.16 -6.78
N VAL A 193 3.71 11.93 -5.48
CA VAL A 193 3.62 13.03 -4.50
C VAL A 193 4.83 13.97 -4.54
N LYS A 194 5.98 13.54 -5.04
CA LYS A 194 7.18 14.38 -5.19
C LYS A 194 7.20 15.18 -6.49
N SER A 195 6.53 14.69 -7.55
CA SER A 195 6.60 15.28 -8.88
C SER A 195 5.74 16.53 -9.08
N TYR A 196 4.82 16.82 -8.17
CA TYR A 196 3.90 17.95 -8.28
C TYR A 196 4.07 18.91 -7.11
N ALA A 197 4.04 20.20 -7.42
CA ALA A 197 3.99 21.23 -6.39
C ALA A 197 2.65 21.13 -5.64
N MET A 198 2.71 21.11 -4.31
CA MET A 198 1.50 21.21 -3.49
C MET A 198 0.89 22.61 -3.68
N PRO A 199 -0.40 22.71 -4.02
CA PRO A 199 -1.10 24.00 -4.03
C PRO A 199 -0.99 24.63 -2.64
N GLU A 200 -0.81 25.95 -2.60
CA GLU A 200 -0.85 26.70 -1.35
C GLU A 200 -2.18 26.38 -0.63
N GLN A 201 -2.08 26.02 0.64
CA GLN A 201 -3.27 25.98 1.47
C GLN A 201 -3.75 27.41 1.59
N ASN A 202 -4.90 27.74 0.99
CA ASN A 202 -5.61 28.96 1.35
C ASN A 202 -5.81 28.89 2.87
N GLN A 203 -4.99 29.63 3.61
CA GLN A 203 -5.26 29.90 5.01
C GLN A 203 -6.62 30.57 4.99
N GLY A 204 -7.64 29.85 5.46
CA GLY A 204 -8.95 30.43 5.66
C GLY A 204 -8.76 31.64 6.56
N THR A 205 -8.89 32.83 5.97
CA THR A 205 -9.27 34.01 6.72
C THR A 205 -10.71 33.76 7.16
N ASP A 206 -10.86 33.22 8.36
CA ASP A 206 -12.02 33.49 9.21
C ASP A 206 -11.66 34.64 10.17
#